data_AF-A0A7V3J1P1-F1
#
_entry.id   AF-A0A7V3J1P1-F1
#
_cell.length_a   1.000
_cell.length_b   1.000
_cell.length_c   1.000
_cell.angle_alpha   90.00
_cell.angle_beta   90.00
_cell.angle_gamma   90.00
#
_symmetry.space_group_name_H-M   'P 1'
#
loop_
_entity.id
_entity.type
_entity.pdbx_description
1 polymer ?
#
loop_
_entity_poly.entity_id
_entity_poly.type
_entity_poly.pdbx_seq_one_letter_code
_entity_poly.pdbx_strand_id
1 'polypeptide(L)'
;MPGMTDLIAEAAQMPDAAVRFARGVGQVWTPEHLVPLRARVRQQNGAALRAVHAALDQRFNDPNANWMGVFRAAAEMAVMEQVGHRELPPEDRRLLRQLWTALLNAT
;
A
#
# COMPACT_ATOMS: atom_id res chain seq x y z
N MET A 1 -6.10 -6.49 15.11
CA MET A 1 -5.41 -5.45 14.31
C MET A 1 -4.74 -6.20 13.18
N PRO A 2 -4.98 -5.84 11.90
CA PRO A 2 -4.41 -6.61 10.84
C PRO A 2 -2.88 -6.53 10.88
N GLY A 3 -2.21 -7.68 10.89
CA GLY A 3 -0.75 -7.88 10.88
C GLY A 3 -0.15 -7.67 9.49
N MET A 4 1.18 -7.69 9.38
CA MET A 4 1.85 -7.63 8.07
C MET A 4 1.41 -8.79 7.15
N THR A 5 1.11 -9.94 7.76
CA THR A 5 0.51 -11.09 7.09
C THR A 5 -0.84 -10.76 6.45
N ASP A 6 -1.62 -9.87 7.04
CA ASP A 6 -2.92 -9.47 6.50
C ASP A 6 -2.75 -8.56 5.27
N LEU A 7 -1.72 -7.69 5.23
CA LEU A 7 -1.40 -6.92 4.02
C LEU A 7 -1.03 -7.80 2.83
N ILE A 8 -0.32 -8.90 3.08
CA ILE A 8 0.05 -9.87 2.03
C ILE A 8 -1.21 -10.59 1.53
N ALA A 9 -2.10 -11.01 2.44
CA ALA A 9 -3.36 -11.64 2.09
C ALA A 9 -4.29 -10.69 1.31
N GLU A 10 -4.39 -9.44 1.75
CA GLU A 10 -5.12 -8.35 1.09
C GLU A 10 -4.58 -8.12 -0.33
N ALA A 11 -3.26 -8.04 -0.50
CA ALA A 11 -2.62 -7.90 -1.82
C ALA A 11 -3.01 -9.03 -2.77
N ALA A 12 -3.03 -10.27 -2.28
CA ALA A 12 -3.41 -11.45 -3.05
C ALA A 12 -4.91 -11.48 -3.41
N GLN A 13 -5.75 -10.70 -2.73
CA GLN A 13 -7.20 -10.65 -2.94
C GLN A 13 -7.66 -9.41 -3.71
N MET A 14 -6.74 -8.52 -4.13
CA MET A 14 -7.08 -7.31 -4.88
C MET A 14 -7.98 -7.64 -6.08
N PRO A 15 -9.12 -6.96 -6.27
CA PRO A 15 -10.02 -7.24 -7.39
C PRO A 15 -9.46 -6.70 -8.71
N ASP A 16 -9.82 -7.31 -9.85
CA ASP A 16 -9.39 -6.79 -11.17
C ASP A 16 -9.96 -5.39 -11.45
N ALA A 17 -11.12 -5.06 -10.86
CA ALA A 17 -11.70 -3.72 -10.90
C ALA A 17 -10.77 -2.64 -10.32
N ALA A 18 -9.88 -3.01 -9.37
CA ALA A 18 -8.89 -2.10 -8.81
C ALA A 18 -7.93 -1.56 -9.87
N VAL A 19 -7.68 -2.32 -10.96
CA VAL A 19 -6.84 -1.85 -12.07
C VAL A 19 -7.49 -0.66 -12.78
N ARG A 20 -8.82 -0.68 -12.98
CA ARG A 20 -9.56 0.44 -13.57
C ARG A 20 -9.46 1.67 -12.68
N PHE A 21 -9.65 1.49 -11.37
CA PHE A 21 -9.48 2.56 -10.39
C PHE A 21 -8.06 3.14 -10.41
N ALA A 22 -7.03 2.28 -10.34
CA ALA A 22 -5.63 2.68 -10.32
C ALA A 22 -5.22 3.47 -11.57
N ARG A 23 -5.76 3.14 -12.75
CA ARG A 23 -5.52 3.91 -13.98
C ARG A 23 -6.05 5.34 -13.92
N GLY A 24 -7.07 5.60 -13.10
CA GLY A 24 -7.61 6.94 -12.86
C GLY A 24 -6.82 7.76 -11.84
N VAL A 25 -5.87 7.13 -11.12
CA VAL A 25 -5.04 7.81 -10.13
C VAL A 25 -3.80 8.38 -10.81
N GLY A 26 -3.74 9.71 -10.91
CA GLY A 26 -2.63 10.39 -11.58
C GLY A 26 -1.31 10.33 -10.83
N GLN A 27 -1.31 10.61 -9.52
CA GLN A 27 -0.11 10.55 -8.68
C GLN A 27 -0.45 10.26 -7.23
N VAL A 28 0.35 9.42 -6.59
CA VAL A 28 0.27 9.16 -5.14
C VAL A 28 1.44 9.86 -4.48
N TRP A 29 1.16 10.74 -3.53
CA TRP A 29 2.16 11.47 -2.77
C TRP A 29 2.06 11.13 -1.29
N THR A 30 3.22 11.06 -0.64
CA THR A 30 3.31 10.91 0.81
C THR A 30 3.40 12.30 1.42
N PRO A 31 2.57 12.64 2.43
CA PRO A 31 2.68 13.91 3.13
C PRO A 31 4.07 14.15 3.72
N GLU A 32 4.52 15.42 3.69
CA GLU A 32 5.89 15.79 4.07
C GLU A 32 6.24 15.34 5.49
N HIS A 33 5.32 15.49 6.45
CA HIS A 33 5.53 15.07 7.84
C HIS A 33 5.65 13.54 8.01
N LEU A 34 5.19 12.76 7.02
CA LEU A 34 5.28 11.29 7.01
C LEU A 34 6.47 10.76 6.19
N VAL A 35 7.22 11.63 5.51
CA VAL A 35 8.42 11.23 4.75
C VAL A 35 9.47 10.54 5.64
N PRO A 36 9.76 11.00 6.88
CA PRO A 36 10.68 10.29 7.77
C PRO A 36 10.23 8.86 8.09
N LEU A 37 8.92 8.65 8.31
CA LEU A 37 8.35 7.32 8.54
C LEU A 37 8.51 6.44 7.29
N ARG A 38 8.26 6.99 6.09
CA ARG A 38 8.48 6.26 4.83
C ARG A 38 9.93 5.81 4.68
N ALA A 39 10.89 6.68 4.98
CA ALA A 39 12.31 6.33 4.96
C ALA A 39 12.64 5.21 5.95
N ARG A 40 12.10 5.29 7.18
CA ARG A 40 12.23 4.24 8.20
C ARG A 40 11.64 2.91 7.74
N VAL A 41 10.47 2.92 7.11
CA VAL A 41 9.83 1.71 6.54
C VAL A 41 10.73 1.08 5.48
N ARG A 42 11.25 1.86 4.53
CA ARG A 42 12.15 1.33 3.49
C ARG A 42 13.41 0.70 4.06
N GLN A 43 13.99 1.33 5.09
CA GLN A 43 15.24 0.86 5.71
C GLN A 43 15.03 -0.33 6.65
N GLN A 44 14.04 -0.28 7.52
CA GLN A 44 13.87 -1.24 8.62
C GLN A 44 12.82 -2.32 8.31
N ASN A 45 11.88 -2.04 7.41
CA ASN A 45 10.77 -2.93 7.06
C ASN A 45 10.74 -3.26 5.56
N GLY A 46 11.86 -3.07 4.85
CA GLY A 46 11.94 -3.31 3.41
C GLY A 46 11.67 -4.76 3.01
N ALA A 47 11.96 -5.74 3.87
CA ALA A 47 11.60 -7.14 3.64
C ALA A 47 10.07 -7.34 3.63
N ALA A 48 9.38 -6.72 4.57
CA ALA A 48 7.92 -6.78 4.68
C ALA A 48 7.25 -6.10 3.49
N LEU A 49 7.71 -4.91 3.11
CA LEU A 49 7.23 -4.20 1.93
C LEU A 49 7.42 -5.02 0.64
N ARG A 50 8.59 -5.67 0.48
CA ARG A 50 8.84 -6.56 -0.67
C ARG A 50 7.91 -7.77 -0.71
N ALA A 51 7.51 -8.31 0.44
CA ALA A 51 6.57 -9.43 0.49
C ALA A 51 5.17 -9.01 -0.01
N VAL A 52 4.70 -7.82 0.38
CA VAL A 52 3.44 -7.26 -0.14
C VAL A 52 3.52 -7.00 -1.64
N HIS A 53 4.65 -6.44 -2.11
CA HIS A 53 4.86 -6.24 -3.55
C HIS A 53 4.89 -7.55 -4.34
N ALA A 54 5.55 -8.59 -3.82
CA ALA A 54 5.57 -9.90 -4.47
C ALA A 54 4.17 -10.51 -4.59
N ALA A 55 3.32 -10.34 -3.57
CA ALA A 55 1.93 -10.78 -3.62
C ALA A 55 1.11 -10.02 -4.68
N LEU A 56 1.33 -8.71 -4.84
CA LEU A 56 0.71 -7.93 -5.92
C LEU A 56 1.19 -8.38 -7.30
N ASP A 57 2.50 -8.56 -7.46
CA ASP A 57 3.10 -9.01 -8.72
C ASP A 57 2.56 -10.39 -9.11
N GLN A 58 2.41 -11.31 -8.14
CA GLN A 58 1.80 -12.62 -8.37
C GLN A 58 0.30 -12.52 -8.70
N ARG A 59 -0.45 -11.66 -7.99
CA ARG A 59 -1.90 -11.49 -8.19
C ARG A 59 -2.23 -11.01 -9.60
N PHE A 60 -1.42 -10.11 -10.13
CA PHE A 60 -1.70 -9.45 -11.39
C PHE A 60 -0.88 -9.97 -12.58
N ASN A 61 0.24 -10.65 -12.33
CA ASN A 61 1.15 -11.18 -13.34
C ASN A 61 1.61 -10.13 -14.37
N ASP A 62 1.66 -8.85 -13.97
CA ASP A 62 2.15 -7.73 -14.79
C ASP A 62 2.86 -6.68 -13.91
N PRO A 63 4.08 -6.98 -13.43
CA PRO A 63 4.79 -6.14 -12.45
C PRO A 63 5.28 -4.80 -13.04
N ASN A 64 5.31 -4.68 -14.37
CA ASN A 64 5.83 -3.50 -15.07
C ASN A 64 4.73 -2.60 -15.60
N ALA A 65 3.45 -2.96 -15.40
CA ALA A 65 2.35 -2.11 -15.82
C ALA A 65 2.41 -0.73 -15.15
N ASN A 66 2.12 0.33 -15.91
CA ASN A 66 2.12 1.70 -15.40
C ASN A 66 1.22 1.88 -14.16
N TRP A 67 0.08 1.18 -14.13
CA TRP A 67 -0.86 1.23 -13.01
C TRP A 67 -0.37 0.48 -11.76
N MET A 68 0.62 -0.43 -11.89
CA MET A 68 1.20 -1.17 -10.76
C MET A 68 1.90 -0.23 -9.76
N GLY A 69 2.41 0.91 -10.24
CA GLY A 69 3.01 1.94 -9.38
C GLY A 69 2.03 2.46 -8.31
N VAL A 70 0.73 2.55 -8.62
CA VAL A 70 -0.30 2.98 -7.67
C VAL A 70 -0.50 1.93 -6.58
N PHE A 71 -0.53 0.64 -6.93
CA PHE A 71 -0.64 -0.43 -5.95
C PHE A 71 0.57 -0.49 -5.02
N ARG A 72 1.79 -0.34 -5.58
CA ARG A 72 3.03 -0.32 -4.79
C ARG A 72 3.09 0.89 -3.84
N ALA A 73 2.66 2.07 -4.30
CA ALA A 73 2.56 3.25 -3.45
C ALA A 73 1.51 3.07 -2.33
N ALA A 74 0.35 2.50 -2.66
CA ALA A 74 -0.69 2.20 -1.68
C ALA A 74 -0.22 1.16 -0.64
N ALA A 75 0.51 0.12 -1.08
CA ALA A 75 1.11 -0.88 -0.21
C ALA A 75 2.12 -0.25 0.76
N GLU A 76 2.99 0.63 0.26
CA GLU A 76 3.95 1.36 1.09
C GLU A 76 3.24 2.18 2.17
N MET A 77 2.18 2.91 1.81
CA MET A 77 1.40 3.69 2.79
C MET A 77 0.69 2.78 3.80
N ALA A 78 0.15 1.64 3.37
CA ALA A 78 -0.46 0.67 4.28
C ALA A 78 0.55 0.08 5.28
N VAL A 79 1.78 -0.20 4.82
CA VAL A 79 2.90 -0.63 5.68
C VAL A 79 3.32 0.49 6.63
N MET A 80 3.37 1.75 6.18
CA MET A 80 3.64 2.90 7.05
C MET A 80 2.61 3.02 8.17
N GLU A 81 1.32 2.85 7.86
CA GLU A 81 0.28 2.85 8.89
C GLU A 81 0.50 1.74 9.91
N GLN A 82 0.81 0.53 9.44
CA GLN A 82 1.06 -0.62 10.30
C GLN A 82 2.26 -0.43 11.23
N VAL A 83 3.37 0.09 10.70
CA VAL A 83 4.60 0.34 11.46
C VAL A 83 4.43 1.50 12.43
N GLY A 84 3.76 2.57 11.99
CA GLY A 84 3.52 3.78 12.78
C GLY A 84 2.26 3.74 13.64
N HIS A 85 1.49 2.65 13.64
CA HIS A 85 0.10 2.62 14.12
C HIS A 85 -0.10 3.19 15.54
N ARG A 86 0.86 2.96 16.44
CA ARG A 86 0.79 3.41 17.83
C ARG A 86 1.22 4.87 18.02
N GLU A 87 2.02 5.39 17.10
CA GLU A 87 2.65 6.72 17.17
C GLU A 87 1.89 7.75 16.33
N LEU A 88 1.21 7.30 15.27
CA LEU A 88 0.51 8.16 14.33
C LEU A 88 -0.85 8.64 14.85
N PRO A 89 -1.22 9.90 14.60
CA PRO A 89 -2.56 10.38 14.89
C PRO A 89 -3.61 9.64 14.03
N PRO A 90 -4.88 9.56 14.48
CA PRO A 90 -5.93 8.85 13.75
C PRO A 90 -6.13 9.32 12.31
N GLU A 91 -5.89 10.60 12.04
CA GLU A 91 -6.00 11.18 10.70
C GLU A 91 -4.95 10.62 9.74
N ASP A 92 -3.69 10.56 10.16
CA ASP A 92 -2.61 9.99 9.34
C ASP A 92 -2.82 8.50 9.11
N ARG A 93 -3.30 7.75 10.12
CA ARG A 93 -3.61 6.32 9.93
C ARG A 93 -4.69 6.12 8.88
N ARG A 94 -5.77 6.91 8.94
CA ARG A 94 -6.84 6.87 7.94
C ARG A 94 -6.30 7.22 6.55
N LEU A 95 -5.52 8.29 6.44
CA LEU A 95 -4.94 8.73 5.18
C LEU A 95 -4.05 7.64 4.55
N LEU A 96 -3.17 7.04 5.35
CA LEU A 96 -2.24 6.01 4.90
C LEU A 96 -2.95 4.72 4.46
N ARG A 97 -4.11 4.39 5.05
CA ARG A 97 -4.92 3.23 4.67
C ARG A 97 -5.96 3.48 3.60
N GLN A 98 -6.29 4.75 3.33
CA GLN A 98 -7.41 5.12 2.47
C GLN A 98 -7.29 4.54 1.06
N LEU A 99 -6.15 4.76 0.39
CA LEU A 99 -5.96 4.30 -0.99
C LEU A 99 -5.95 2.78 -1.08
N TRP A 100 -5.28 2.11 -0.14
CA TRP A 100 -5.24 0.65 -0.09
C TRP A 100 -6.66 0.06 0.06
N THR A 101 -7.45 0.63 0.97
CA THR A 101 -8.84 0.21 1.20
C THR A 101 -9.72 0.48 -0.02
N ALA A 102 -9.53 1.61 -0.70
CA ALA A 102 -10.26 1.91 -1.92
C ALA A 102 -9.96 0.92 -3.06
N LEU A 103 -8.69 0.52 -3.21
CA LEU A 103 -8.28 -0.50 -4.17
C LEU A 103 -8.88 -1.87 -3.83
N LEU A 104 -8.84 -2.28 -2.55
CA LEU A 104 -9.43 -3.54 -2.11
C LEU A 104 -10.94 -3.65 -2.35
N ASN A 105 -11.66 -2.52 -2.25
CA ASN A 105 -13.12 -2.48 -2.38
C ASN A 105 -13.59 -2.03 -3.78
N ALA A 106 -12.70 -1.98 -4.77
CA ALA A 106 -13.09 -1.60 -6.14
C ALA A 106 -14.03 -2.64 -6.76
N THR A 107 -15.10 -2.18 -7.42
CA THR A 107 -16.13 -3.00 -8.10
C THR A 107 -16.25 -2.62 -9.58
#